data_AF-A0A060ZCH6-F1
#
_entry.id   AF-A0A060ZCH6-F1
#
_cell.length_a   1.000
_cell.length_b   1.000
_cell.length_c   1.000
_cell.angle_alpha   90.00
_cell.angle_beta   90.00
_cell.angle_gamma   90.00
#
_symmetry.space_group_name_H-M   'P 1'
#
loop_
_entity.id
_entity.type
_entity.pdbx_description
1 polymer ?
#
loop_
_entity_poly.entity_id
_entity_poly.type
_entity_poly.pdbx_seq_one_letter_code
_entity_poly.pdbx_strand_id
1 'polypeptide(L)'
;MRTATGKEGPELPLLQTIRSLELPASEIAAQINASQSSSNRHISTSTVQRILCESGLHGQIAAKKPLLKDTNEKRLAWAKKHKQWTLDRWKSVLWSDESKFETNRRVFVRSTVKHGGGGQ
;
A
#
# COMPACT_ATOMS: atom_id res chain seq x y z
N MET A 1 -9.42 -43.38 35.54
CA MET A 1 -8.14 -42.67 35.34
C MET A 1 -8.27 -41.83 34.07
N ARG A 2 -7.86 -40.55 34.14
CA ARG A 2 -7.85 -39.54 33.05
C ARG A 2 -6.70 -39.90 32.07
N THR A 3 -6.61 -39.55 30.79
CA THR A 3 -6.94 -38.39 29.91
C THR A 3 -6.86 -38.92 28.45
N ALA A 4 -7.26 -38.29 27.35
CA ALA A 4 -7.37 -36.88 27.02
C ALA A 4 -8.44 -36.69 25.93
N THR A 5 -9.38 -35.79 26.20
CA THR A 5 -10.30 -35.26 25.20
C THR A 5 -9.50 -34.39 24.24
N GLY A 6 -9.47 -34.76 22.96
CA GLY A 6 -9.04 -33.91 21.86
C GLY A 6 -9.87 -32.63 21.87
N LYS A 7 -9.26 -31.56 22.40
CA LYS A 7 -9.78 -30.21 22.32
C LYS A 7 -9.55 -29.75 20.89
N GLU A 8 -10.48 -30.08 20.00
CA GLU A 8 -10.72 -29.32 18.78
C GLU A 8 -11.06 -27.89 19.22
N GLY A 9 -10.03 -27.05 19.32
CA GLY A 9 -10.16 -25.65 19.65
C GLY A 9 -10.83 -24.90 18.49
N PRO A 10 -11.60 -23.84 18.75
CA PRO A 10 -12.16 -22.97 17.72
C PRO A 10 -11.07 -22.07 17.12
N GLU A 11 -9.99 -22.66 16.58
CA GLU A 11 -8.85 -21.93 16.04
C GLU A 11 -8.92 -21.75 14.52
N LEU A 12 -9.86 -22.41 13.84
CA LEU A 12 -9.88 -22.43 12.36
C LEU A 12 -11.10 -21.74 11.72
N PRO A 13 -11.41 -20.49 12.12
CA PRO A 13 -11.90 -19.51 11.14
C PRO A 13 -11.15 -18.17 11.17
N LEU A 14 -10.31 -17.89 12.16
CA LEU A 14 -9.69 -16.56 12.31
C LEU A 14 -8.55 -16.33 11.29
N LEU A 15 -7.72 -17.34 11.04
CA LEU A 15 -6.59 -17.23 10.10
C LEU A 15 -7.02 -17.13 8.63
N GLN A 16 -8.28 -17.45 8.29
CA GLN A 16 -8.78 -17.34 6.92
C GLN A 16 -9.19 -15.89 6.61
N THR A 17 -9.85 -15.22 7.55
CA THR A 17 -10.20 -13.78 7.44
C THR A 17 -8.96 -12.88 7.49
N ILE A 18 -7.92 -13.27 8.23
CA ILE A 18 -6.65 -12.52 8.35
C ILE A 18 -5.79 -12.58 7.07
N ARG A 19 -6.05 -13.53 6.16
CA ARG A 19 -5.27 -13.70 4.92
C ARG A 19 -5.58 -12.67 3.83
N SER A 20 -6.68 -11.93 3.90
CA SER A 20 -6.91 -10.79 3.02
C SER A 20 -6.29 -9.56 3.68
N LEU A 21 -5.24 -9.01 3.05
CA LEU A 21 -4.48 -7.82 3.46
C LEU A 21 -5.32 -6.52 3.48
N GLU A 22 -6.62 -6.60 3.71
CA GLU A 22 -7.58 -5.55 3.37
C GLU A 22 -8.31 -4.94 4.58
N LEU A 23 -8.19 -5.52 5.77
CA LEU A 23 -8.97 -5.05 6.93
C LEU A 23 -8.09 -4.46 8.04
N PRO A 24 -8.39 -3.23 8.52
CA PRO A 24 -7.72 -2.66 9.68
C PRO A 24 -8.08 -3.43 10.95
N ALA A 25 -7.19 -3.39 11.95
CA ALA A 25 -7.40 -4.07 13.24
C ALA A 25 -8.72 -3.67 13.95
N SER A 26 -9.23 -2.47 13.70
CA SER A 26 -10.53 -2.01 14.20
C SER A 26 -11.71 -2.78 13.63
N GLU A 27 -11.65 -3.11 12.34
CA GLU A 27 -12.71 -3.83 11.64
C GLU A 27 -12.69 -5.32 11.97
N ILE A 28 -11.50 -5.88 12.14
CA ILE A 28 -11.30 -7.24 12.66
C ILE A 28 -11.88 -7.34 14.09
N ALA A 29 -11.61 -6.36 14.96
CA ALA A 29 -12.19 -6.33 16.31
C ALA A 29 -13.72 -6.25 16.29
N ALA A 30 -14.29 -5.40 15.42
CA ALA A 30 -15.73 -5.27 15.27
C ALA A 30 -16.39 -6.58 14.80
N GLN A 31 -15.81 -7.25 13.80
CA GLN A 31 -16.31 -8.54 13.30
C GLN A 31 -16.26 -9.63 14.36
N ILE A 32 -15.17 -9.70 15.14
CA ILE A 32 -15.05 -10.69 16.23
C ILE A 32 -16.08 -10.40 17.32
N ASN A 33 -16.22 -9.15 17.74
CA ASN A 33 -17.19 -8.76 18.77
C ASN A 33 -18.64 -9.00 18.33
N ALA A 34 -18.98 -8.74 17.06
CA ALA A 34 -20.29 -9.03 16.50
C ALA A 34 -20.58 -10.55 16.49
N SER A 35 -19.59 -11.36 16.12
CA SER A 35 -19.72 -12.83 16.07
C SER A 35 -19.82 -13.47 17.45
N GLN A 36 -19.27 -12.81 18.48
CA GLN A 36 -19.22 -13.31 19.85
C GLN A 36 -20.28 -12.67 20.77
N SER A 37 -21.42 -12.25 20.20
CA SER A 37 -22.55 -11.61 20.92
C SER A 37 -23.10 -12.43 22.10
N SER A 38 -22.93 -13.75 22.12
CA SER A 38 -23.35 -14.63 23.22
C SER A 38 -22.34 -14.72 24.38
N SER A 39 -21.13 -14.21 24.19
CA SER A 39 -20.07 -14.22 25.19
C SER A 39 -19.84 -12.80 25.72
N ASN A 40 -19.74 -12.65 27.04
CA ASN A 40 -19.52 -11.35 27.69
C ASN A 40 -18.08 -10.83 27.53
N ARG A 41 -17.40 -11.16 26.43
CA ARG A 41 -15.97 -10.92 26.25
C ARG A 41 -15.75 -10.03 25.03
N HIS A 42 -15.80 -8.72 25.27
CA HIS A 42 -15.48 -7.72 24.25
C HIS A 42 -13.96 -7.65 24.06
N ILE A 43 -13.50 -7.83 22.82
CA ILE A 43 -12.08 -7.74 22.46
C ILE A 43 -11.75 -6.30 22.07
N SER A 44 -10.68 -5.77 22.66
CA SER A 44 -10.15 -4.45 22.31
C SER A 44 -9.39 -4.48 20.98
N THR A 45 -9.35 -3.36 20.28
CA THR A 45 -8.52 -3.20 19.07
C THR A 45 -7.03 -3.42 19.36
N SER A 46 -6.56 -3.01 20.54
CA SER A 46 -5.17 -3.23 20.99
C SER A 46 -4.82 -4.71 21.10
N THR A 47 -5.76 -5.54 21.56
CA THR A 47 -5.58 -7.00 21.61
C THR A 47 -5.38 -7.57 20.20
N VAL A 48 -6.20 -7.12 19.24
CA VAL A 48 -6.09 -7.55 17.84
C VAL A 48 -4.76 -7.11 17.23
N GLN A 49 -4.36 -5.85 17.45
CA GLN A 49 -3.06 -5.34 16.98
C GLN A 49 -1.89 -6.15 17.52
N ARG A 50 -1.90 -6.49 18.82
CA ARG A 50 -0.83 -7.29 19.44
C ARG A 50 -0.71 -8.67 18.79
N ILE A 51 -1.83 -9.36 18.57
CA ILE A 51 -1.84 -10.69 17.94
C ILE A 51 -1.36 -10.59 16.47
N LEU A 52 -1.76 -9.56 15.74
CA LEU A 52 -1.29 -9.31 14.38
C LEU A 52 0.23 -9.08 14.34
N CYS A 53 0.76 -8.26 15.26
CA CYS A 53 2.21 -8.06 15.38
C CYS A 53 2.96 -9.34 15.79
N GLU A 54 2.46 -10.11 16.76
CA GLU A 54 3.04 -11.39 17.18
C GLU A 54 3.05 -12.43 16.05
N SER A 55 2.09 -12.35 15.11
CA SER A 55 2.03 -13.17 13.90
C SER A 55 2.80 -12.57 12.70
N GLY A 56 3.52 -11.47 12.89
CA GLY A 56 4.36 -10.83 11.86
C GLY A 56 3.60 -9.91 10.89
N LEU A 57 2.29 -9.73 11.08
CA LEU A 57 1.44 -8.89 10.26
C LEU A 57 1.44 -7.45 10.78
N HIS A 58 2.37 -6.67 10.27
CA HIS A 58 2.52 -5.26 10.61
C HIS A 58 1.65 -4.38 9.70
N GLY A 59 1.05 -3.34 10.27
CA GLY A 59 0.37 -2.32 9.47
C GLY A 59 1.35 -1.64 8.52
N GLN A 60 1.02 -1.61 7.22
CA GLN A 60 1.80 -0.90 6.20
C GLN A 60 0.88 -0.04 5.35
N ILE A 61 1.34 1.16 4.98
CA ILE A 61 0.67 1.97 3.97
C ILE A 61 1.05 1.40 2.61
N ALA A 62 0.05 0.95 1.85
CA ALA A 62 0.29 0.48 0.49
C ALA A 62 0.94 1.60 -0.34
N ALA A 63 2.07 1.29 -0.98
CA ALA A 63 2.73 2.25 -1.86
C ALA A 63 1.78 2.68 -2.99
N LYS A 64 1.72 3.99 -3.27
CA LYS A 64 0.96 4.54 -4.39
C LYS A 64 1.60 4.06 -5.70
N LYS A 65 1.09 2.97 -6.26
CA LYS A 65 1.50 2.48 -7.58
C LYS A 65 0.73 3.28 -8.65
N PRO A 66 1.39 3.73 -9.72
CA PRO A 66 0.67 4.31 -10.85
C PRO A 66 -0.34 3.27 -11.37
N LEU A 67 -1.55 3.71 -11.65
CA LEU A 67 -2.55 2.86 -12.29
C LEU A 67 -1.99 2.38 -13.62
N LEU A 68 -1.98 1.06 -13.82
CA LEU A 68 -1.52 0.44 -15.06
C LEU A 68 -2.52 0.79 -16.17
N LYS A 69 -2.26 1.86 -16.90
CA LYS A 69 -2.93 2.19 -18.17
C LYS A 69 -2.31 1.36 -19.31
N ASP A 70 -3.05 1.14 -20.40
CA ASP A 70 -2.62 0.41 -21.62
C ASP A 70 -1.23 0.83 -22.13
N THR A 71 -0.84 2.09 -21.95
CA THR A 71 0.51 2.62 -22.26
C THR A 71 1.64 1.85 -21.56
N ASN A 72 1.39 1.26 -20.39
CA ASN A 72 2.37 0.49 -19.62
C ASN A 72 2.54 -0.94 -20.13
N GLU A 73 1.57 -1.48 -20.87
CA GLU A 73 1.65 -2.83 -21.45
C GLU A 73 2.77 -2.93 -22.48
N LYS A 74 2.93 -1.88 -23.29
CA LYS A 74 4.04 -1.78 -24.26
C LYS A 74 5.40 -1.79 -23.56
N ARG A 75 5.52 -1.07 -22.44
CA ARG A 75 6.75 -1.04 -21.62
C ARG A 75 7.03 -2.41 -21.01
N LEU A 76 6.00 -3.10 -20.52
CA LEU A 76 6.12 -4.45 -19.96
C LEU A 76 6.53 -5.47 -21.02
N ALA A 77 5.91 -5.45 -22.20
CA ALA A 77 6.27 -6.31 -23.32
C ALA A 77 7.72 -6.06 -23.77
N TRP A 78 8.13 -4.79 -23.86
CA TRP A 78 9.51 -4.42 -24.17
C TRP A 78 10.48 -4.98 -23.11
N ALA A 79 10.22 -4.76 -21.83
CA ALA A 79 11.06 -5.28 -20.74
C ALA A 79 11.17 -6.81 -20.74
N LYS A 80 10.05 -7.52 -20.96
CA LYS A 80 10.04 -8.99 -21.07
C LYS A 80 10.90 -9.47 -22.25
N LYS A 81 10.78 -8.84 -23.41
CA LYS A 81 11.55 -9.18 -24.62
C LYS A 81 13.06 -8.96 -24.44
N HIS A 82 13.46 -7.99 -23.62
CA HIS A 82 14.86 -7.60 -23.42
C HIS A 82 15.44 -8.12 -22.09
N LYS A 83 14.68 -8.90 -21.31
CA LYS A 83 15.11 -9.42 -19.99
C LYS A 83 16.41 -10.23 -20.04
N GLN A 84 16.64 -10.97 -21.12
CA GLN A 84 17.81 -11.84 -21.30
C GLN A 84 18.92 -11.19 -22.14
N TRP A 85 18.88 -9.87 -22.35
CA TRP A 85 19.94 -9.19 -23.08
C TRP A 85 21.25 -9.20 -22.30
N THR A 86 22.33 -9.55 -22.99
CA THR A 86 23.69 -9.52 -22.48
C THR A 86 24.24 -8.09 -22.52
N LEU A 87 25.30 -7.84 -21.75
CA LEU A 87 25.95 -6.53 -21.69
C LEU A 87 26.42 -6.03 -23.06
N ASP A 88 26.91 -6.93 -23.91
CA ASP A 88 27.36 -6.59 -25.27
C ASP A 88 26.21 -6.05 -26.13
N ARG A 89 25.02 -6.68 -26.03
CA ARG A 89 23.81 -6.21 -26.71
C ARG A 89 23.39 -4.83 -26.22
N TRP A 90 23.47 -4.57 -24.91
CA TRP A 90 23.19 -3.23 -24.36
C TRP A 90 24.17 -2.17 -24.88
N LYS A 91 25.46 -2.51 -25.01
CA LYS A 91 26.48 -1.59 -25.57
C LYS A 91 26.25 -1.24 -27.03
N SER A 92 25.63 -2.13 -27.79
CA SER A 92 25.31 -1.89 -29.20
C SER A 92 24.11 -0.95 -29.42
N VAL A 93 23.36 -0.61 -28.36
CA VAL A 93 22.22 0.31 -28.47
C VAL A 93 22.69 1.76 -28.46
N LEU A 94 22.39 2.48 -29.54
CA LEU A 94 22.53 3.92 -29.59
C LEU A 94 21.28 4.58 -28.98
N TRP A 95 21.46 5.29 -27.87
CA TRP A 95 20.39 6.03 -27.21
C TRP A 95 20.42 7.50 -27.65
N SER A 96 19.24 8.05 -27.95
CA SER A 96 19.05 9.49 -28.19
C SER A 96 17.92 9.98 -27.30
N ASP A 97 18.13 11.11 -26.64
CA ASP A 97 17.11 11.81 -25.87
C ASP A 97 17.28 13.32 -26.03
N GLU A 98 16.18 14.05 -25.93
CA GLU A 98 16.17 15.52 -25.98
C GLU A 98 16.04 16.07 -24.57
N SER A 99 16.99 16.90 -24.16
CA SER A 99 16.94 17.59 -22.88
C SER A 99 16.85 19.10 -23.09
N LYS A 100 15.92 19.76 -22.39
CA LYS A 100 15.77 21.20 -22.40
C LYS A 100 16.75 21.83 -21.41
N PHE A 101 17.74 22.56 -21.91
CA PHE A 101 18.66 23.33 -21.08
C PHE A 101 18.24 24.81 -21.07
N GLU A 102 17.83 25.31 -19.90
CA GLU A 102 17.52 26.72 -19.72
C GLU A 102 18.73 27.46 -19.17
N THR A 103 19.28 28.41 -19.92
CA THR A 103 20.33 29.31 -19.43
C THR A 103 19.68 30.40 -18.58
N ASN A 104 19.63 30.16 -17.27
CA ASN A 104 19.34 31.07 -16.15
C ASN A 104 18.77 32.46 -16.52
N ARG A 105 17.55 32.52 -17.04
CA ARG A 105 16.81 33.78 -17.17
C ARG A 105 16.09 34.04 -15.85
N ARG A 106 16.56 35.02 -15.08
CA ARG A 106 15.77 35.54 -13.95
C ARG A 106 14.48 36.12 -14.53
N VAL A 107 13.37 35.41 -14.37
CA VAL A 107 12.04 35.94 -14.66
C VAL A 107 11.68 36.88 -13.52
N PHE A 108 11.89 38.18 -13.72
CA PHE A 108 11.42 39.19 -12.79
C PHE A 108 9.90 39.32 -12.92
N VAL A 109 9.17 38.67 -12.01
CA VAL A 109 7.73 38.83 -11.87
C VAL A 109 7.45 40.09 -11.05
N ARG A 110 6.62 41.01 -11.57
CA ARG A 110 6.13 42.18 -10.84
C ARG A 110 4.76 41.85 -10.26
N SER A 111 4.64 41.76 -8.94
CA SER A 111 3.35 41.68 -8.25
C SER A 111 2.84 43.09 -7.98
N THR A 112 1.63 43.42 -8.45
CA THR A 112 0.93 44.64 -8.04
C THR A 112 0.19 44.36 -6.74
N VAL A 113 0.58 45.00 -5.64
CA VAL A 113 -0.21 44.99 -4.40
C VAL A 113 -1.52 45.74 -4.69
N LYS A 114 -2.64 45.00 -4.73
CA LYS A 114 -3.97 45.61 -4.77
C LYS A 114 -4.25 46.16 -3.36
N HIS A 115 -4.03 47.46 -3.14
CA HIS A 115 -4.70 48.15 -2.05
C HIS A 115 -6.16 48.37 -2.47
N GLY A 116 -7.03 47.44 -2.09
CA GLY A 116 -8.47 47.62 -2.16
C GLY A 116 -8.90 48.60 -1.07
N GLY A 117 -9.11 49.85 -1.46
CA GLY A 117 -9.56 50.93 -0.60
C GLY A 117 -10.95 50.68 -0.03
N GLY A 118 -11.13 51.11 1.22
CA GLY A 118 -12.42 51.21 1.87
C GLY A 118 -13.29 52.28 1.20
N GLY A 119 -14.59 52.03 1.19
CA GLY A 119 -15.60 52.97 0.76
C GLY A 119 -16.92 52.65 1.45
N GLN A 120 -17.21 53.46 2.47
CA GLN A 120 -18.48 53.87 3.10
C GLN A 120 -19.59 52.83 3.32
#